data_AF-A0A3C1SDI8-F1
#
_entry.id   AF-A0A3C1SDI8-F1
#
_cell.length_a   1.000
_cell.length_b   1.000
_cell.length_c   1.000
_cell.angle_alpha   90.00
_cell.angle_beta   90.00
_cell.angle_gamma   90.00
#
_symmetry.space_group_name_H-M   'P 1'
#
loop_
_entity.id
_entity.type
_entity.pdbx_description
1 polymer ?
#
loop_
_entity_poly.entity_id
_entity_poly.type
_entity_poly.pdbx_seq_one_letter_code
_entity_poly.pdbx_strand_id
1 'polypeptide(L)'
;MSAKEKVQVFIELLTDNDAFATEEEIKTYITNACKIITDSSKIEDVELFYDLKNVDLFLGLDAVEIIKDEHITPSMNLWGVLDGLDNWRDNKKQQEECVYMLWDLENHKCTRVNDTSLAEITERMILGSEIRYLLLNIEAIAIKRHFMPIFRDCRNMLNDKRFWRRIESEQIGGLPKFIYIDFVKDIDSLKKWMEENILKRIFKLNPKHGENGVGNWVEASLLLCNRREAQALLNAAIYDKKTRNYYNYDQTHKKYIIFEDENTSENTYHGYHLDSETDVPNTIRKKFEQIKQVHK
;
A
#
# COMPACT_ATOMS: atom_id res chain seq x y z
N MET A 1 -5.91 15.01 -16.35
CA MET A 1 -5.35 14.03 -15.40
C MET A 1 -6.49 13.13 -15.02
N SER A 2 -6.58 11.92 -15.56
CA SER A 2 -7.50 10.93 -14.99
C SER A 2 -6.99 10.61 -13.60
N ALA A 3 -7.88 10.62 -12.60
CA ALA A 3 -7.58 9.98 -11.34
C ALA A 3 -7.31 8.51 -11.69
N LYS A 4 -6.04 8.08 -11.62
CA LYS A 4 -5.75 6.65 -11.63
C LYS A 4 -6.30 6.14 -10.29
N GLU A 5 -7.06 5.05 -10.31
CA GLU A 5 -7.47 4.38 -9.08
C GLU A 5 -6.21 4.11 -8.24
N LYS A 6 -6.18 4.62 -7.02
CA LYS A 6 -5.06 4.42 -6.10
C LYS A 6 -5.46 3.48 -4.99
N VAL A 7 -4.51 2.70 -4.52
CA VAL A 7 -4.63 1.89 -3.32
C VAL A 7 -3.92 2.64 -2.20
N GLN A 8 -4.63 2.91 -1.10
CA GLN A 8 -4.05 3.41 0.13
C GLN A 8 -4.12 2.31 1.20
N VAL A 9 -2.97 1.94 1.74
CA VAL A 9 -2.89 0.90 2.78
C VAL A 9 -2.50 1.56 4.09
N PHE A 10 -3.31 1.33 5.12
CA PHE A 10 -3.01 1.75 6.47
C PHE A 10 -2.45 0.56 7.23
N ILE A 11 -1.21 0.73 7.70
CA ILE A 11 -0.54 -0.22 8.57
C ILE A 11 -0.91 0.14 9.99
N GLU A 12 -1.61 -0.77 10.68
CA GLU A 12 -1.93 -0.61 12.09
C GLU A 12 -1.10 -1.58 12.92
N LEU A 13 -0.22 -1.01 13.76
CA LEU A 13 0.52 -1.75 14.77
C LEU A 13 -0.29 -1.78 16.06
N LEU A 14 -1.31 -2.63 16.08
CA LEU A 14 -2.14 -2.82 17.27
C LEU A 14 -1.43 -3.75 18.25
N THR A 15 -1.42 -3.33 19.52
CA THR A 15 -1.20 -4.22 20.65
C THR A 15 -2.49 -4.23 21.45
N ASP A 16 -2.96 -5.40 21.86
CA ASP A 16 -4.02 -5.45 22.86
C ASP A 16 -3.35 -5.08 24.19
N ASN A 17 -3.72 -3.93 24.76
CA ASN A 17 -3.14 -3.43 26.01
C ASN A 17 -3.28 -4.42 27.18
N ASP A 18 -4.11 -5.46 27.03
CA ASP A 18 -4.44 -6.44 28.06
C ASP A 18 -3.94 -7.87 27.76
N ALA A 19 -3.29 -8.12 26.63
CA ALA A 19 -2.70 -9.43 26.31
C ALA A 19 -1.26 -9.26 25.83
N PHE A 20 -0.31 -9.45 26.74
CA PHE A 20 1.11 -9.52 26.38
C PHE A 20 1.31 -10.68 25.40
N ALA A 21 1.43 -10.36 24.11
CA ALA A 21 1.97 -11.27 23.11
C ALA A 21 3.35 -11.76 23.60
N THR A 22 3.62 -13.04 23.42
CA THR A 22 4.93 -13.63 23.69
C THR A 22 6.00 -12.96 22.83
N GLU A 23 7.26 -13.02 23.26
CA GLU A 23 8.40 -12.49 22.49
C GLU A 23 8.39 -12.98 21.02
N GLU A 24 8.08 -14.25 20.81
CA GLU A 24 8.06 -14.87 19.49
C GLU A 24 6.94 -14.32 18.60
N GLU A 25 5.76 -14.02 19.18
CA GLU A 25 4.65 -13.40 18.48
C GLU A 25 5.00 -11.97 18.06
N ILE A 26 5.64 -11.19 18.94
CA ILE A 26 6.11 -9.83 18.63
C ILE A 26 7.17 -9.85 17.52
N LYS A 27 8.15 -10.77 17.58
CA LYS A 27 9.19 -10.92 16.55
C LYS A 27 8.60 -11.31 15.19
N THR A 28 7.69 -12.27 15.18
CA THR A 28 6.98 -12.72 13.97
C THR A 28 6.19 -11.57 13.37
N TYR A 29 5.48 -10.82 14.21
CA TYR A 29 4.71 -9.65 13.81
C TYR A 29 5.59 -8.57 13.13
N ILE A 30 6.70 -8.15 13.76
CA ILE A 30 7.61 -7.14 13.18
C ILE A 30 8.15 -7.61 11.85
N THR A 31 8.56 -8.88 11.77
CA THR A 31 9.12 -9.46 10.55
C THR A 31 8.08 -9.46 9.42
N ASN A 32 6.83 -9.81 9.72
CA ASN A 32 5.72 -9.76 8.77
C ASN A 32 5.42 -8.33 8.33
N ALA A 33 5.36 -7.36 9.25
CA ALA A 33 5.14 -5.95 8.94
C ALA A 33 6.25 -5.38 8.04
N CYS A 34 7.52 -5.62 8.40
CA CYS A 34 8.68 -5.20 7.59
C CYS A 34 8.63 -5.81 6.19
N LYS A 35 8.29 -7.09 6.07
CA LYS A 35 8.16 -7.78 4.78
C LYS A 35 7.04 -7.18 3.94
N ILE A 36 5.86 -6.97 4.55
CA ILE A 36 4.70 -6.36 3.89
C ILE A 36 5.03 -4.97 3.35
N ILE A 37 5.64 -4.10 4.17
CA ILE A 37 6.00 -2.75 3.75
C ILE A 37 7.03 -2.81 2.63
N THR A 38 8.06 -3.65 2.78
CA THR A 38 9.12 -3.81 1.77
C THR A 38 8.56 -4.29 0.44
N ASP A 39 7.64 -5.25 0.44
CA ASP A 39 7.04 -5.76 -0.78
C ASP A 39 6.02 -4.78 -1.39
N SER A 40 5.21 -4.12 -0.56
CA SER A 40 4.21 -3.16 -1.01
C SER A 40 4.82 -1.87 -1.55
N SER A 41 5.95 -1.41 -0.99
CA SER A 41 6.68 -0.23 -1.50
C SER A 41 7.23 -0.39 -2.93
N LYS A 42 7.23 -1.61 -3.48
CA LYS A 42 7.64 -1.88 -4.86
C LYS A 42 6.49 -1.73 -5.86
N ILE A 43 5.25 -1.60 -5.38
CA ILE A 43 4.05 -1.59 -6.19
C ILE A 43 3.67 -0.14 -6.52
N GLU A 44 3.55 0.19 -7.81
CA GLU A 44 3.03 1.49 -8.25
C GLU A 44 1.55 1.60 -7.89
N ASP A 45 1.11 2.83 -7.61
CA ASP A 45 -0.26 3.16 -7.19
C ASP A 45 -0.65 2.70 -5.78
N VAL A 46 0.33 2.23 -4.99
CA VAL A 46 0.16 1.95 -3.56
C VAL A 46 0.82 3.06 -2.74
N GLU A 47 0.02 3.74 -1.92
CA GLU A 47 0.49 4.67 -0.91
C GLU A 47 0.31 4.03 0.47
N LEU A 48 1.37 4.01 1.27
CA LEU A 48 1.38 3.41 2.60
C LEU A 48 1.30 4.50 3.65
N PHE A 49 0.40 4.31 4.61
CA PHE A 49 0.23 5.19 5.76
C PHE A 49 0.40 4.40 7.05
N TYR A 50 0.88 5.07 8.10
CA TYR A 50 0.99 4.49 9.42
C TYR A 50 0.59 5.48 10.51
N ASP A 51 0.34 4.97 11.72
CA ASP A 51 0.08 5.75 12.92
C ASP A 51 1.32 5.80 13.81
N LEU A 52 1.97 6.97 13.91
CA LEU A 52 3.16 7.14 14.76
C LEU A 52 2.89 6.88 16.25
N LYS A 53 1.69 7.18 16.78
CA LYS A 53 1.38 6.90 18.20
C LYS A 53 1.36 5.40 18.48
N ASN A 54 0.84 4.60 17.55
CA ASN A 54 0.80 3.14 17.69
C ASN A 54 2.22 2.55 17.61
N VAL A 55 3.07 3.11 16.74
CA VAL A 55 4.48 2.75 16.64
C VAL A 55 5.21 3.06 17.95
N ASP A 56 5.02 4.25 18.52
CA ASP A 56 5.66 4.64 19.78
C ASP A 56 5.23 3.75 20.96
N LEU A 57 3.95 3.37 21.03
CA LEU A 57 3.45 2.42 22.02
C LEU A 57 4.11 1.05 21.86
N PHE A 58 4.18 0.55 20.63
CA PHE A 58 4.81 -0.73 20.30
C PHE A 58 6.32 -0.74 20.58
N LEU A 59 6.99 0.39 20.38
CA LEU A 59 8.43 0.56 20.62
C LEU A 59 8.74 1.10 22.02
N GLY A 60 7.73 1.15 22.89
CA GLY A 60 7.88 1.47 24.31
C GLY A 60 8.72 0.44 25.08
N LEU A 61 9.07 0.83 26.31
CA LEU A 61 10.12 0.25 27.15
C LEU A 61 10.12 -1.30 27.24
N ASP A 62 8.96 -1.94 27.36
CA ASP A 62 8.88 -3.38 27.61
C ASP A 62 9.18 -4.23 26.35
N ALA A 63 8.68 -3.83 25.17
CA ALA A 63 8.93 -4.56 23.93
C ALA A 63 10.38 -4.40 23.45
N VAL A 64 10.97 -3.20 23.64
CA VAL A 64 12.37 -2.96 23.30
C VAL A 64 13.31 -3.70 24.26
N GLU A 65 12.95 -3.87 25.53
CA GLU A 65 13.74 -4.68 26.47
C GLU A 65 13.75 -6.17 26.13
N ILE A 66 12.61 -6.72 25.72
CA ILE A 66 12.49 -8.12 25.26
C ILE A 66 13.36 -8.38 24.02
N ILE A 67 13.51 -7.40 23.13
CA ILE A 67 14.17 -7.55 21.83
C ILE A 67 15.69 -7.25 21.87
N LYS A 68 16.22 -6.73 22.98
CA LYS A 68 17.63 -6.29 23.12
C LYS A 68 18.70 -7.38 22.99
N ASP A 69 18.33 -8.66 22.95
CA ASP A 69 19.29 -9.78 23.02
C ASP A 69 19.96 -10.14 21.67
N GLU A 70 19.70 -9.37 20.60
CA GLU A 70 20.27 -9.62 19.27
C GLU A 70 20.99 -8.39 18.69
N HIS A 71 22.08 -8.62 17.96
CA HIS A 71 23.02 -7.61 17.46
C HIS A 71 22.42 -6.56 16.48
N ILE A 72 21.15 -6.69 16.08
CA ILE A 72 20.35 -5.66 15.41
C ILE A 72 18.92 -5.81 15.93
N THR A 73 18.37 -4.81 16.62
CA THR A 73 17.01 -4.94 17.17
C THR A 73 15.96 -4.82 16.05
N PRO A 74 14.98 -5.72 15.95
CA PRO A 74 13.78 -5.56 15.12
C PRO A 74 13.16 -4.16 15.12
N SER A 75 13.27 -3.42 16.24
CA SER A 75 12.87 -2.01 16.33
C SER A 75 13.63 -1.07 15.39
N MET A 76 14.93 -1.26 15.16
CA MET A 76 15.72 -0.46 14.22
C MET A 76 15.34 -0.76 12.78
N ASN A 77 15.05 -2.03 12.46
CA ASN A 77 14.59 -2.42 11.12
C ASN A 77 13.21 -1.84 10.83
N LEU A 78 12.28 -1.92 11.79
CA LEU A 78 10.94 -1.35 11.64
C LEU A 78 11.00 0.17 11.48
N TRP A 79 11.76 0.88 12.34
CA TRP A 79 11.95 2.33 12.19
C TRP A 79 12.55 2.71 10.83
N GLY A 80 13.61 2.03 10.40
CA GLY A 80 14.23 2.31 9.10
C GLY A 80 13.28 2.08 7.91
N VAL A 81 12.34 1.15 8.05
CA VAL A 81 11.31 0.88 7.05
C VAL A 81 10.16 1.91 7.11
N LEU A 82 9.77 2.36 8.31
CA LEU A 82 8.69 3.33 8.52
C LEU A 82 9.10 4.79 8.24
N ASP A 83 10.39 5.15 8.37
CA ASP A 83 10.92 6.51 8.16
C ASP A 83 10.57 7.07 6.76
N GLY A 84 10.39 6.19 5.78
CA GLY A 84 10.01 6.57 4.42
C GLY A 84 8.50 6.60 4.12
N LEU A 85 7.64 6.32 5.10
CA LEU A 85 6.18 6.27 4.93
C LEU A 85 5.50 7.55 5.42
N ASP A 86 4.27 7.79 4.97
CA ASP A 86 3.49 8.94 5.43
C ASP A 86 2.81 8.63 6.77
N ASN A 87 3.11 9.42 7.80
CA ASN A 87 2.35 9.41 9.03
C ASN A 87 1.03 10.15 8.81
N TRP A 88 -0.10 9.45 8.90
CA TRP A 88 -1.40 10.08 8.62
C TRP A 88 -1.71 11.22 9.59
N ARG A 89 -1.12 11.22 10.79
CA ARG A 89 -1.33 12.27 11.80
C ARG A 89 -0.83 13.63 11.36
N ASP A 90 0.18 13.68 10.49
CA ASP A 90 0.73 14.94 9.96
C ASP A 90 -0.22 15.59 8.94
N ASN A 91 -1.17 14.82 8.39
CA ASN A 91 -2.18 15.28 7.44
C ASN A 91 -3.54 14.66 7.76
N LYS A 92 -3.97 14.81 9.01
CA LYS A 92 -5.22 14.26 9.55
C LYS A 92 -6.43 14.72 8.74
N LYS A 93 -7.28 13.78 8.32
CA LYS A 93 -8.56 14.03 7.65
C LYS A 93 -9.76 13.81 8.58
N GLN A 94 -9.57 13.07 9.66
CA GLN A 94 -10.58 12.86 10.69
C GLN A 94 -11.15 14.20 11.19
N GLN A 95 -12.47 14.33 11.16
CA GLN A 95 -13.19 15.48 11.73
C GLN A 95 -13.37 15.30 13.24
N GLU A 96 -12.96 16.29 14.04
CA GLU A 96 -13.00 16.25 15.51
C GLU A 96 -14.43 16.18 16.05
N GLU A 97 -15.36 16.74 15.29
CA GLU A 97 -16.75 16.93 15.70
C GLU A 97 -17.65 15.74 15.36
N CYS A 98 -17.11 14.76 14.62
CA CYS A 98 -17.78 13.51 14.33
C CYS A 98 -17.46 12.44 15.37
N VAL A 99 -18.43 11.58 15.63
CA VAL A 99 -18.27 10.37 16.42
C VAL A 99 -18.05 9.21 15.47
N TYR A 100 -17.06 8.38 15.77
CA TYR A 100 -16.74 7.18 15.03
C TYR A 100 -16.88 6.00 15.98
N MET A 101 -17.70 5.04 15.62
CA MET A 101 -17.99 3.87 16.43
C MET A 101 -17.65 2.63 15.65
N LEU A 102 -16.73 1.84 16.17
CA LEU A 102 -16.48 0.48 15.72
C LEU A 102 -17.63 -0.41 16.19
N TRP A 103 -18.29 -1.08 15.24
CA TRP A 103 -19.31 -2.06 15.54
C TRP A 103 -18.72 -3.48 15.49
N ASP A 104 -18.45 -4.05 16.65
CA ASP A 104 -18.06 -5.44 16.75
C ASP A 104 -19.29 -6.35 16.77
N LEU A 105 -19.61 -6.91 15.60
CA LEU A 105 -20.74 -7.81 15.41
C LEU A 105 -20.57 -9.16 16.12
N GLU A 106 -19.33 -9.61 16.35
CA GLU A 106 -19.04 -10.93 16.96
C GLU A 106 -19.24 -10.88 18.47
N ASN A 107 -18.81 -9.78 19.10
CA ASN A 107 -18.95 -9.59 20.55
C ASN A 107 -20.14 -8.70 20.94
N HIS A 108 -20.95 -8.29 19.96
CA HIS A 108 -22.06 -7.35 20.14
C HIS A 108 -21.66 -6.05 20.88
N LYS A 109 -20.44 -5.56 20.64
CA LYS A 109 -19.86 -4.39 21.31
C LYS A 109 -19.77 -3.22 20.35
N CYS A 110 -20.01 -2.02 20.86
CA CYS A 110 -19.83 -0.78 20.14
C CYS A 110 -18.78 0.07 20.86
N THR A 111 -17.67 0.35 20.20
CA THR A 111 -16.52 1.04 20.80
C THR A 111 -16.27 2.34 20.07
N ARG A 112 -16.08 3.44 20.81
CA ARG A 112 -15.69 4.71 20.21
C ARG A 112 -14.24 4.67 19.76
N VAL A 113 -13.98 5.05 18.52
CA VAL A 113 -12.66 4.96 17.86
C VAL A 113 -12.18 6.30 17.31
N ASN A 114 -12.54 7.42 17.97
CA ASN A 114 -12.02 8.73 17.60
C ASN A 114 -10.47 8.78 17.75
N ASP A 115 -9.80 9.49 16.85
CA ASP A 115 -8.32 9.65 16.81
C ASP A 115 -7.53 8.36 16.57
N THR A 116 -8.17 7.40 15.88
CA THR A 116 -7.57 6.12 15.46
C THR A 116 -7.44 6.04 13.94
N SER A 117 -6.61 5.09 13.46
CA SER A 117 -6.51 4.74 12.04
C SER A 117 -7.89 4.42 11.43
N LEU A 118 -8.78 3.76 12.17
CA LEU A 118 -10.14 3.43 11.70
C LEU A 118 -10.97 4.68 11.36
N ALA A 119 -10.93 5.69 12.24
CA ALA A 119 -11.65 6.94 12.00
C ALA A 119 -11.01 7.76 10.86
N GLU A 120 -9.69 7.74 10.74
CA GLU A 120 -8.97 8.40 9.66
C GLU A 120 -9.29 7.80 8.28
N ILE A 121 -9.22 6.46 8.16
CA ILE A 121 -9.59 5.75 6.92
C ILE A 121 -11.04 6.07 6.55
N THR A 122 -11.94 6.09 7.55
CA THR A 122 -13.37 6.41 7.35
C THR A 122 -13.56 7.76 6.65
N GLU A 123 -12.89 8.83 7.11
CA GLU A 123 -12.98 10.13 6.43
C GLU A 123 -12.36 10.13 5.04
N ARG A 124 -11.20 9.48 4.89
CA ARG A 124 -10.52 9.41 3.58
C ARG A 124 -11.36 8.67 2.54
N MET A 125 -12.04 7.59 2.93
CA MET A 125 -13.01 6.88 2.10
C MET A 125 -14.20 7.75 1.71
N ILE A 126 -14.66 8.62 2.62
CA ILE A 126 -15.77 9.54 2.33
C ILE A 126 -15.33 10.66 1.38
N LEU A 127 -14.08 11.11 1.50
CA LEU A 127 -13.54 12.22 0.71
C LEU A 127 -13.06 11.81 -0.70
N GLY A 128 -12.78 10.52 -0.95
CA GLY A 128 -12.19 10.06 -2.21
C GLY A 128 -13.13 9.17 -3.02
N SER A 129 -13.41 9.55 -4.28
CA SER A 129 -13.88 8.61 -5.30
C SER A 129 -12.68 8.00 -6.03
N GLU A 130 -12.72 6.69 -6.29
CA GLU A 130 -11.68 5.89 -6.99
C GLU A 130 -10.47 5.45 -6.15
N ILE A 131 -10.44 5.72 -4.83
CA ILE A 131 -9.37 5.22 -3.94
C ILE A 131 -9.85 3.98 -3.18
N ARG A 132 -9.07 2.91 -3.21
CA ARG A 132 -9.28 1.69 -2.43
C ARG A 132 -8.48 1.78 -1.13
N TYR A 133 -9.10 1.41 -0.01
CA TYR A 133 -8.46 1.45 1.30
C TYR A 133 -8.39 0.05 1.90
N LEU A 134 -7.25 -0.26 2.50
CA LEU A 134 -7.04 -1.53 3.20
C LEU A 134 -6.41 -1.28 4.56
N LEU A 135 -6.93 -1.93 5.59
CA LEU A 135 -6.33 -2.01 6.91
C LEU A 135 -5.52 -3.31 7.06
N LEU A 136 -4.31 -3.19 7.58
CA LEU A 136 -3.51 -4.35 7.98
C LEU A 136 -3.65 -4.57 9.47
N ASN A 137 -4.21 -5.73 9.85
CA ASN A 137 -4.36 -6.18 11.24
C ASN A 137 -3.68 -7.55 11.36
N ILE A 138 -2.36 -7.53 11.59
CA ILE A 138 -1.58 -8.77 11.74
C ILE A 138 -1.87 -9.31 13.16
N GLU A 139 -2.90 -10.15 13.27
CA GLU A 139 -3.24 -10.93 14.47
C GLU A 139 -3.61 -10.16 15.75
N ALA A 140 -3.75 -8.83 15.72
CA ALA A 140 -4.06 -8.06 16.93
C ALA A 140 -5.54 -8.12 17.34
N ILE A 141 -6.44 -8.39 16.39
CA ILE A 141 -7.86 -8.64 16.70
C ILE A 141 -8.31 -9.91 15.98
N ALA A 142 -8.74 -10.91 16.74
CA ALA A 142 -9.33 -12.13 16.22
C ALA A 142 -10.73 -11.86 15.66
N ILE A 143 -10.78 -11.36 14.42
CA ILE A 143 -12.01 -11.06 13.70
C ILE A 143 -12.17 -12.08 12.57
N LYS A 144 -13.32 -12.76 12.50
CA LYS A 144 -13.56 -13.81 11.50
C LYS A 144 -13.94 -13.28 10.11
N ARG A 145 -14.51 -12.08 10.05
CA ARG A 145 -14.91 -11.39 8.80
C ARG A 145 -13.69 -10.77 8.10
N HIS A 146 -13.87 -10.25 6.89
CA HIS A 146 -12.80 -9.59 6.10
C HIS A 146 -12.94 -8.06 6.04
N PHE A 147 -13.82 -7.50 6.86
CA PHE A 147 -14.06 -6.05 6.89
C PHE A 147 -14.39 -5.57 8.30
N MET A 148 -14.18 -4.28 8.54
CA MET A 148 -14.53 -3.59 9.77
C MET A 148 -15.63 -2.55 9.51
N PRO A 149 -16.82 -2.69 10.12
CA PRO A 149 -17.86 -1.68 10.01
C PRO A 149 -17.63 -0.55 11.01
N ILE A 150 -17.41 0.66 10.49
CA ILE A 150 -17.33 1.90 11.27
C ILE A 150 -18.58 2.73 11.02
N PHE A 151 -19.29 3.03 12.09
CA PHE A 151 -20.39 3.98 12.07
C PHE A 151 -19.85 5.37 12.34
N ARG A 152 -20.11 6.29 11.41
CA ARG A 152 -19.76 7.71 11.52
C ARG A 152 -21.03 8.53 11.72
N ASP A 153 -21.02 9.38 12.73
CA ASP A 153 -22.11 10.32 13.00
C ASP A 153 -21.59 11.70 13.43
N CYS A 154 -21.93 12.73 12.66
CA CYS A 154 -21.55 14.12 12.95
C CYS A 154 -22.69 14.95 13.58
N ARG A 155 -23.80 14.30 13.99
CA ARG A 155 -24.99 14.98 14.52
C ARG A 155 -24.81 15.62 15.91
N ASN A 156 -23.67 15.49 16.58
CA ASN A 156 -23.40 16.25 17.81
C ASN A 156 -23.34 17.78 17.59
N MET A 157 -23.51 18.23 16.35
CA MET A 157 -23.62 19.62 15.87
C MET A 157 -25.00 20.30 16.05
N LEU A 158 -25.99 19.67 16.71
CA LEU A 158 -27.39 20.14 16.76
C LEU A 158 -27.61 21.57 17.33
N ASN A 159 -26.61 22.20 17.94
CA ASN A 159 -26.72 23.55 18.50
C ASN A 159 -26.19 24.69 17.60
N ASP A 160 -25.56 24.41 16.45
CA ASP A 160 -25.09 25.48 15.55
C ASP A 160 -25.84 25.52 14.21
N LYS A 161 -26.77 26.47 14.09
CA LYS A 161 -27.56 26.73 12.87
C LYS A 161 -26.71 27.22 11.67
N ARG A 162 -25.48 27.73 11.88
CA ARG A 162 -24.61 28.16 10.77
C ARG A 162 -23.90 26.98 10.10
N PHE A 163 -23.71 25.88 10.83
CA PHE A 163 -23.05 24.68 10.34
C PHE A 163 -23.86 23.98 9.24
N TRP A 164 -25.18 23.85 9.40
CA TRP A 164 -26.05 23.22 8.39
C TRP A 164 -25.96 23.88 7.00
N ARG A 165 -25.78 25.21 6.93
CA ARG A 165 -25.58 25.91 5.65
C ARG A 165 -24.24 25.60 4.98
N ARG A 166 -23.20 25.27 5.76
CA ARG A 166 -21.86 24.95 5.27
C ARG A 166 -21.77 23.48 4.82
N ILE A 167 -22.51 22.62 5.51
CA ILE A 167 -22.66 21.19 5.19
C ILE A 167 -23.36 20.96 3.86
N GLU A 168 -24.42 21.73 3.55
CA GLU A 168 -25.13 21.64 2.27
C GLU A 168 -24.28 22.14 1.08
N SER A 169 -23.36 23.08 1.30
CA SER A 169 -22.55 23.67 0.22
C SER A 169 -21.28 22.88 -0.10
N GLU A 170 -20.74 22.09 0.84
CA GLU A 170 -19.44 21.42 0.69
C GLU A 170 -19.54 19.88 0.50
N GLN A 171 -20.74 19.27 0.49
CA GLN A 171 -20.95 17.80 0.44
C GLN A 171 -20.27 16.99 1.58
N ILE A 172 -19.68 17.64 2.59
CA ILE A 172 -18.82 17.00 3.60
C ILE A 172 -19.58 16.54 4.87
N GLY A 173 -20.85 16.91 5.08
CA GLY A 173 -21.61 16.55 6.30
C GLY A 173 -22.83 15.69 6.06
N GLY A 174 -22.63 14.46 5.61
CA GLY A 174 -23.72 13.51 5.40
C GLY A 174 -24.37 13.04 6.70
N LEU A 175 -25.63 12.60 6.57
CA LEU A 175 -26.33 11.70 7.49
C LEU A 175 -25.38 10.63 8.06
N PRO A 176 -25.73 10.02 9.20
CA PRO A 176 -24.96 8.91 9.73
C PRO A 176 -24.76 7.80 8.68
N LYS A 177 -23.55 7.26 8.62
CA LYS A 177 -23.15 6.28 7.60
C LYS A 177 -22.36 5.15 8.23
N PHE A 178 -22.58 3.95 7.70
CA PHE A 178 -21.66 2.84 7.89
C PHE A 178 -20.65 2.84 6.75
N ILE A 179 -19.38 2.78 7.10
CA ILE A 179 -18.27 2.56 6.18
C ILE A 179 -17.70 1.18 6.50
N TYR A 180 -17.48 0.38 5.46
CA TYR A 180 -16.91 -0.95 5.57
C TYR A 180 -15.47 -0.88 5.08
N ILE A 181 -14.52 -1.06 5.98
CA ILE A 181 -13.09 -1.01 5.68
C ILE A 181 -12.62 -2.43 5.49
N ASP A 182 -12.06 -2.77 4.33
CA ASP A 182 -11.46 -4.08 4.13
C ASP A 182 -10.29 -4.28 5.10
N PHE A 183 -10.13 -5.51 5.59
CA PHE A 183 -9.01 -5.86 6.44
C PHE A 183 -8.43 -7.22 6.03
N VAL A 184 -7.10 -7.31 6.04
CA VAL A 184 -6.37 -8.56 5.86
C VAL A 184 -5.55 -8.87 7.09
N LYS A 185 -5.46 -10.17 7.40
CA LYS A 185 -4.81 -10.68 8.61
C LYS A 185 -3.44 -11.31 8.36
N ASP A 186 -3.11 -11.57 7.10
CA ASP A 186 -1.90 -12.29 6.71
C ASP A 186 -1.42 -11.84 5.32
N ILE A 187 -0.17 -12.22 5.00
CA ILE A 187 0.53 -11.82 3.77
C ILE A 187 -0.19 -12.37 2.52
N ASP A 188 -0.76 -13.57 2.59
CA ASP A 188 -1.38 -14.19 1.42
C ASP A 188 -2.73 -13.55 1.09
N SER A 189 -3.51 -13.19 2.11
CA SER A 189 -4.74 -12.40 1.99
C SER A 189 -4.43 -11.02 1.43
N LEU A 190 -3.34 -10.38 1.87
CA LEU A 190 -2.86 -9.12 1.29
C LEU A 190 -2.54 -9.27 -0.20
N LYS A 191 -1.73 -10.26 -0.59
CA LYS A 191 -1.39 -10.50 -2.00
C LYS A 191 -2.63 -10.67 -2.86
N LYS A 192 -3.58 -11.48 -2.40
CA LYS A 192 -4.85 -11.69 -3.10
C LYS A 192 -5.64 -10.39 -3.25
N TRP A 193 -5.78 -9.62 -2.17
CA TRP A 193 -6.49 -8.35 -2.23
C TRP A 193 -5.80 -7.37 -3.21
N MET A 194 -4.46 -7.34 -3.22
CA MET A 194 -3.67 -6.52 -4.14
C MET A 194 -3.87 -6.93 -5.60
N GLU A 195 -3.87 -8.24 -5.90
CA GLU A 195 -4.16 -8.76 -7.25
C GLU A 195 -5.56 -8.37 -7.75
N GLU A 196 -6.53 -8.22 -6.84
CA GLU A 196 -7.92 -7.87 -7.14
C GLU A 196 -8.15 -6.35 -7.25
N ASN A 197 -7.36 -5.53 -6.53
CA ASN A 197 -7.64 -4.09 -6.35
C ASN A 197 -6.62 -3.14 -6.97
N ILE A 198 -5.43 -3.61 -7.37
CA ILE A 198 -4.45 -2.75 -8.05
C ILE A 198 -4.80 -2.65 -9.54
N LEU A 199 -4.58 -1.46 -10.11
CA LEU A 199 -4.67 -1.23 -11.55
C LEU A 199 -3.79 -2.20 -12.33
N LYS A 200 -4.42 -3.01 -13.17
CA LYS A 200 -3.70 -3.91 -14.07
C LYS A 200 -2.98 -3.09 -15.12
N ARG A 201 -1.67 -3.30 -15.23
CA ARG A 201 -0.84 -2.73 -16.29
C ARG A 201 -1.12 -3.48 -17.58
N ILE A 202 -1.33 -2.76 -18.67
CA ILE A 202 -1.64 -3.38 -19.97
C ILE A 202 -0.46 -3.16 -20.91
N PHE A 203 0.21 -4.24 -21.29
CA PHE A 203 1.27 -4.17 -22.29
C PHE A 203 0.68 -3.99 -23.68
N LYS A 204 1.17 -2.98 -24.39
CA LYS A 204 0.81 -2.67 -25.76
C LYS A 204 2.05 -2.77 -26.64
N LEU A 205 1.91 -3.53 -27.73
CA LEU A 205 2.99 -3.69 -28.69
C LEU A 205 3.16 -2.39 -29.46
N ASN A 206 4.33 -1.78 -29.35
CA ASN A 206 4.71 -0.63 -30.16
C ASN A 206 5.40 -1.12 -31.45
N PRO A 207 4.84 -0.83 -32.65
CA PRO A 207 5.43 -1.25 -33.92
C PRO A 207 6.88 -0.81 -34.09
N LYS A 208 7.33 0.27 -33.44
CA LYS A 208 8.71 0.73 -33.49
C LYS A 208 9.71 -0.35 -33.07
N HIS A 209 9.41 -1.01 -31.95
CA HIS A 209 10.29 -2.00 -31.32
C HIS A 209 10.02 -3.42 -31.80
N GLY A 210 8.82 -3.67 -32.36
CA GLY A 210 8.40 -4.98 -32.85
C GLY A 210 8.30 -6.03 -31.73
N GLU A 211 8.42 -7.32 -32.05
CA GLU A 211 8.49 -8.41 -31.08
C GLU A 211 9.36 -9.57 -31.59
N ASN A 212 9.77 -10.47 -30.69
CA ASN A 212 10.64 -11.61 -31.01
C ASN A 212 11.96 -11.22 -31.71
N GLY A 213 12.51 -10.05 -31.38
CA GLY A 213 13.74 -9.53 -31.98
C GLY A 213 13.58 -9.02 -33.41
N VAL A 214 12.35 -8.85 -33.90
CA VAL A 214 12.07 -8.30 -35.23
C VAL A 214 11.38 -6.95 -35.08
N GLY A 215 12.15 -5.88 -35.24
CA GLY A 215 11.67 -4.49 -35.19
C GLY A 215 11.34 -3.93 -36.58
N ASN A 216 10.61 -2.81 -36.61
CA ASN A 216 10.28 -2.12 -37.87
C ASN A 216 11.19 -0.93 -38.18
N TRP A 217 12.12 -0.57 -37.28
CA TRP A 217 12.95 0.64 -37.38
C TRP A 217 14.42 0.29 -37.09
N VAL A 218 15.32 0.69 -37.99
CA VAL A 218 16.73 0.24 -38.04
C VAL A 218 17.54 0.59 -36.78
N GLU A 219 17.20 1.68 -36.09
CA GLU A 219 17.93 2.16 -34.90
C GLU A 219 17.12 2.04 -33.60
N ALA A 220 15.94 1.39 -33.65
CA ALA A 220 15.14 1.21 -32.45
C ALA A 220 15.62 -0.02 -31.66
N SER A 221 15.77 0.13 -30.34
CA SER A 221 15.95 -1.01 -29.45
C SER A 221 14.79 -2.00 -29.61
N LEU A 222 15.09 -3.30 -29.61
CA LEU A 222 14.13 -4.33 -29.99
C LEU A 222 13.43 -4.91 -28.76
N LEU A 223 12.17 -5.32 -28.92
CA LEU A 223 11.55 -6.25 -27.99
C LEU A 223 11.92 -7.67 -28.40
N LEU A 224 12.71 -8.35 -27.55
CA LEU A 224 13.24 -9.68 -27.84
C LEU A 224 12.24 -10.82 -27.55
N CYS A 225 11.23 -10.56 -26.73
CA CYS A 225 10.20 -11.53 -26.36
C CYS A 225 8.87 -11.25 -27.08
N ASN A 226 7.91 -12.16 -26.97
CA ASN A 226 6.57 -11.92 -27.50
C ASN A 226 5.72 -11.06 -26.53
N ARG A 227 4.60 -10.53 -27.03
CA ARG A 227 3.66 -9.72 -26.23
C ARG A 227 3.26 -10.35 -24.88
N ARG A 228 3.04 -11.67 -24.84
CA ARG A 228 2.58 -12.37 -23.63
C ARG A 228 3.69 -12.42 -22.58
N GLU A 229 4.92 -12.70 -23.00
CA GLU A 229 6.10 -12.67 -22.14
C GLU A 229 6.39 -11.24 -21.65
N ALA A 230 6.27 -10.25 -22.52
CA ALA A 230 6.42 -8.84 -22.16
C ALA A 230 5.38 -8.41 -21.11
N GLN A 231 4.12 -8.85 -21.22
CA GLN A 231 3.10 -8.62 -20.20
C GLN A 231 3.46 -9.26 -18.85
N ALA A 232 3.96 -10.50 -18.84
CA ALA A 232 4.38 -11.17 -17.62
C ALA A 232 5.54 -10.43 -16.95
N LEU A 233 6.50 -9.94 -17.75
CA LEU A 233 7.60 -9.11 -17.28
C LEU A 233 7.09 -7.75 -16.74
N LEU A 234 6.12 -7.11 -17.40
CA LEU A 234 5.51 -5.85 -16.92
C LEU A 234 4.82 -6.01 -15.57
N ASN A 235 4.11 -7.14 -15.37
CA ASN A 235 3.43 -7.43 -14.11
C ASN A 235 4.41 -7.55 -12.93
N ALA A 236 5.61 -8.06 -13.18
CA ALA A 236 6.67 -8.20 -12.17
C ALA A 236 7.70 -7.06 -12.17
N ALA A 237 7.48 -6.01 -12.96
CA ALA A 237 8.43 -4.92 -13.12
C ALA A 237 8.46 -3.98 -11.91
N ILE A 238 9.65 -3.45 -11.62
CA ILE A 238 9.91 -2.50 -10.53
C ILE A 238 9.80 -1.08 -11.08
N TYR A 239 9.01 -0.24 -10.41
CA TYR A 239 8.90 1.17 -10.75
C TYR A 239 10.12 1.97 -10.27
N ASP A 240 10.62 2.86 -11.13
CA ASP A 240 11.57 3.89 -10.75
C ASP A 240 10.90 5.28 -10.78
N LYS A 241 10.76 5.89 -9.60
CA LYS A 241 10.13 7.21 -9.45
C LYS A 241 10.89 8.33 -10.20
N LYS A 242 12.21 8.18 -10.39
CA LYS A 242 13.04 9.21 -11.03
C LYS A 242 12.85 9.21 -12.54
N THR A 243 12.89 8.04 -13.18
CA THR A 243 12.64 7.96 -14.63
C THR A 243 11.17 7.87 -14.98
N ARG A 244 10.29 7.61 -13.99
CA ARG A 244 8.87 7.36 -14.16
C ARG A 244 8.57 6.19 -15.11
N ASN A 245 9.45 5.19 -15.10
CA ASN A 245 9.37 4.00 -15.95
C ASN A 245 9.48 2.75 -15.10
N TYR A 246 9.04 1.64 -15.67
CA TYR A 246 9.20 0.32 -15.08
C TYR A 246 10.36 -0.43 -15.70
N TYR A 247 10.99 -1.27 -14.89
CA TYR A 247 12.09 -2.10 -15.33
C TYR A 247 11.91 -3.54 -14.86
N ASN A 248 12.28 -4.49 -15.72
CA ASN A 248 12.46 -5.88 -15.32
C ASN A 248 13.76 -6.44 -15.90
N TYR A 249 14.21 -7.59 -15.37
CA TYR A 249 15.30 -8.37 -15.95
C TYR A 249 14.73 -9.62 -16.60
N ASP A 250 14.80 -9.67 -17.93
CA ASP A 250 14.40 -10.84 -18.71
C ASP A 250 15.49 -11.91 -18.59
N GLN A 251 15.20 -12.94 -17.81
CA GLN A 251 16.11 -14.06 -17.56
C GLN A 251 16.43 -14.87 -18.83
N THR A 252 15.45 -15.00 -19.73
CA THR A 252 15.58 -15.77 -20.97
C THR A 252 16.56 -15.10 -21.91
N HIS A 253 16.41 -13.79 -22.10
CA HIS A 253 17.24 -12.99 -23.01
C HIS A 253 18.46 -12.37 -22.33
N LYS A 254 18.60 -12.51 -21.01
CA LYS A 254 19.68 -11.96 -20.17
C LYS A 254 19.86 -10.45 -20.34
N LYS A 255 18.75 -9.72 -20.52
CA LYS A 255 18.74 -8.27 -20.73
C LYS A 255 17.71 -7.61 -19.83
N TYR A 256 17.98 -6.36 -19.48
CA TYR A 256 16.95 -5.52 -18.87
C TYR A 256 15.93 -5.10 -19.93
N ILE A 257 14.68 -4.99 -19.51
CA ILE A 257 13.57 -4.45 -20.28
C ILE A 257 13.05 -3.21 -19.56
N ILE A 258 12.79 -2.15 -20.32
CA ILE A 258 12.10 -0.96 -19.85
C ILE A 258 10.66 -0.95 -20.36
N PHE A 259 9.75 -0.45 -19.55
CA PHE A 259 8.37 -0.15 -19.95
C PHE A 259 8.04 1.31 -19.67
N GLU A 260 7.59 2.01 -20.70
CA GLU A 260 7.25 3.42 -20.70
C GLU A 260 5.72 3.60 -20.77
N ASP A 261 5.19 4.51 -19.94
CA ASP A 261 3.75 4.83 -19.91
C ASP A 261 3.33 5.48 -21.25
N GLU A 262 2.33 4.90 -21.93
CA GLU A 262 1.77 5.49 -23.15
C GLU A 262 0.90 6.73 -22.88
N ASN A 263 0.73 7.12 -21.61
CA ASN A 263 -0.12 8.20 -21.11
C ASN A 263 -1.59 8.04 -21.51
N THR A 264 -2.07 6.80 -21.50
CA THR A 264 -3.48 6.46 -21.79
C THR A 264 -4.30 6.35 -20.50
N SER A 265 -5.63 6.49 -20.60
CA SER A 265 -6.55 6.23 -19.49
C SER A 265 -6.62 4.76 -19.05
N GLU A 266 -6.09 3.83 -19.85
CA GLU A 266 -6.18 2.37 -19.62
C GLU A 266 -4.93 1.78 -18.96
N ASN A 267 -4.06 2.62 -18.37
CA ASN A 267 -2.81 2.19 -17.74
C ASN A 267 -1.94 1.31 -18.66
N THR A 268 -1.77 1.75 -19.91
CA THR A 268 -1.03 1.01 -20.93
C THR A 268 0.44 1.42 -21.02
N TYR A 269 1.28 0.43 -21.31
CA TYR A 269 2.73 0.58 -21.40
C TYR A 269 3.24 -0.14 -22.63
N HIS A 270 4.24 0.42 -23.29
CA HIS A 270 5.04 -0.31 -24.26
C HIS A 270 6.43 -0.55 -23.68
N GLY A 271 7.17 -1.50 -24.25
CA GLY A 271 8.49 -1.83 -23.74
C GLY A 271 9.41 -2.44 -24.78
N TYR A 272 10.70 -2.43 -24.45
CA TYR A 272 11.79 -2.90 -25.30
C TYR A 272 13.01 -3.25 -24.43
N HIS A 273 13.86 -4.15 -24.91
CA HIS A 273 15.07 -4.54 -24.18
C HIS A 273 16.16 -3.48 -24.38
N LEU A 274 16.83 -3.13 -23.29
CA LEU A 274 17.92 -2.17 -23.28
C LEU A 274 19.20 -2.83 -23.80
N ASP A 275 19.99 -2.08 -24.58
CA ASP A 275 21.23 -2.59 -25.15
C ASP A 275 22.40 -2.54 -24.18
N SER A 276 22.39 -1.59 -23.25
CA SER A 276 23.39 -1.48 -22.19
C SER A 276 22.76 -1.56 -20.81
N GLU A 277 23.40 -2.31 -19.90
CA GLU A 277 23.01 -2.31 -18.49
C GLU A 277 23.18 -0.93 -17.85
N THR A 278 24.09 -0.08 -18.36
CA THR A 278 24.35 1.27 -17.83
C THR A 278 23.13 2.18 -17.89
N ASP A 279 22.21 1.89 -18.82
CA ASP A 279 21.00 2.68 -19.07
C ASP A 279 19.91 2.42 -17.99
N VAL A 280 20.10 1.37 -17.19
CA VAL A 280 19.24 1.08 -16.04
C VAL A 280 19.65 1.95 -14.85
N PRO A 281 18.73 2.58 -14.11
CA PRO A 281 19.06 3.28 -12.89
C PRO A 281 19.79 2.38 -11.86
N ASN A 282 20.83 2.92 -11.22
CA ASN A 282 21.58 2.21 -10.16
C ASN A 282 20.67 1.67 -9.04
N THR A 283 19.63 2.43 -8.70
CA THR A 283 18.60 2.06 -7.71
C THR A 283 17.89 0.77 -8.09
N ILE A 284 17.55 0.61 -9.37
CA ILE A 284 16.88 -0.56 -9.92
C ILE A 284 17.81 -1.77 -9.99
N ARG A 285 19.06 -1.59 -10.45
CA ARG A 285 20.04 -2.69 -10.49
C ARG A 285 20.27 -3.30 -9.10
N LYS A 286 20.46 -2.45 -8.08
CA LYS A 286 20.62 -2.89 -6.68
C LYS A 286 19.41 -3.68 -6.17
N LYS A 287 18.18 -3.27 -6.50
CA LYS A 287 16.97 -4.01 -6.12
C LYS A 287 16.94 -5.42 -6.72
N PHE A 288 17.34 -5.57 -8.00
CA PHE A 288 17.41 -6.90 -8.63
C PHE A 288 18.52 -7.78 -8.05
N GLU A 289 19.66 -7.21 -7.65
CA GLU A 289 20.71 -7.95 -6.95
C GLU A 289 20.23 -8.50 -5.60
N GLN A 290 19.50 -7.70 -4.83
CA GLN A 290 18.91 -8.11 -3.55
C GLN A 290 17.91 -9.26 -3.74
N ILE A 291 17.02 -9.17 -4.74
CA ILE A 291 16.04 -10.23 -5.03
C ILE A 291 16.74 -11.56 -5.37
N LYS A 292 17.85 -11.51 -6.11
CA LYS A 292 18.66 -12.70 -6.46
C LYS A 292 19.36 -13.34 -5.25
N GLN A 293 19.64 -12.58 -4.19
CA GLN A 293 20.27 -13.11 -2.98
C GLN A 293 19.27 -13.80 -2.04
N VAL A 294 18.01 -13.37 -2.02
CA VAL A 294 16.95 -13.95 -1.18
C VAL A 294 16.47 -15.33 -1.67
N HIS A 295 16.73 -15.67 -2.94
CA HIS A 295 16.31 -16.93 -3.56
C HIS A 295 17.47 -17.93 -3.76
N LYS A 296 18.58 -17.75 -3.04
CA LYS A 296 19.67 -18.73 -2.90
C LYS A 296 19.56 -19.44 -1.56
#